data_AF-A0A937ADI2-F1
#
_entry.id   AF-A0A937ADI2-F1
#
_cell.length_a   1.000
_cell.length_b   1.000
_cell.length_c   1.000
_cell.angle_alpha   90.00
_cell.angle_beta   90.00
_cell.angle_gamma   90.00
#
_symmetry.space_group_name_H-M   'P 1'
#
loop_
_entity.id
_entity.type
_entity.pdbx_description
1 polymer ?
#
loop_
_entity_poly.entity_id
_entity_poly.type
_entity_poly.pdbx_seq_one_letter_code
_entity_poly.pdbx_strand_id
1 'polypeptide(L)'
;MASEHQSNVRLYDGETDALMRAELSPERISLLPGEGVSPGVAGAVSANERIRIMWGQDLLRDVLDGRYRAIVCGVNDHDNSRGVISQLVELVHTSQWTSKSVTSYAKMFQESVSIHAARDKEPYVLKIDLDSLLILGLLRPKGKDHFTTEDLFRGFTTISKMLSDRRDRLPVASVSFLNARANRLQGADGKEPSFETVLRTMYNAGFRGDVYTAPSMWTLAHVGVFPSYPFPAGVSRMREGSS
;
A
#
# COMPACT_ATOMS: atom_id res chain seq x y z
N MET A 1 -15.78 -28.74 -8.79
CA MET A 1 -14.37 -28.50 -9.14
C MET A 1 -14.14 -27.01 -9.02
N ALA A 2 -13.52 -26.56 -7.92
CA ALA A 2 -13.22 -25.15 -7.72
C ALA A 2 -12.00 -24.79 -8.57
N SER A 3 -12.14 -23.85 -9.49
CA SER A 3 -11.02 -23.27 -10.23
C SER A 3 -10.11 -22.56 -9.22
N GLU A 4 -8.90 -23.11 -9.03
CA GLU A 4 -7.81 -22.42 -8.33
C GLU A 4 -7.53 -21.10 -9.06
N HIS A 5 -7.97 -19.99 -8.49
CA HIS A 5 -7.42 -18.68 -8.81
C HIS A 5 -6.02 -18.64 -8.20
N GLN A 6 -5.04 -19.22 -8.91
CA GLN A 6 -3.63 -19.04 -8.57
C GLN A 6 -3.34 -17.54 -8.73
N SER A 7 -3.26 -16.83 -7.61
CA SER A 7 -3.04 -15.39 -7.62
C SER A 7 -1.65 -15.13 -8.20
N ASN A 8 -1.60 -14.47 -9.36
CA ASN A 8 -0.38 -14.21 -10.14
C ASN A 8 0.47 -13.08 -9.53
N VAL A 9 0.61 -13.08 -8.20
CA VAL A 9 1.33 -12.07 -7.43
C VAL A 9 2.81 -12.37 -7.47
N ARG A 10 3.62 -11.36 -7.81
CA ARG A 10 5.08 -11.43 -7.77
C ARG A 10 5.58 -10.78 -6.49
N LEU A 11 6.32 -11.51 -5.65
CA LEU A 11 6.83 -10.97 -4.38
C LEU A 11 8.08 -10.13 -4.59
N TYR A 12 9.03 -10.66 -5.33
CA TYR A 12 10.33 -10.05 -5.59
C TYR A 12 10.52 -9.70 -7.06
N ASP A 13 11.49 -8.81 -7.33
CA ASP A 13 11.91 -8.49 -8.70
C ASP A 13 12.71 -9.65 -9.33
N GLY A 14 12.59 -9.82 -10.64
CA GLY A 14 13.30 -10.84 -11.42
C GLY A 14 12.85 -12.27 -11.09
N GLU A 15 13.80 -13.21 -11.04
CA GLU A 15 13.55 -14.62 -10.68
C GLU A 15 13.75 -14.92 -9.19
N THR A 16 13.81 -13.88 -8.35
CA THR A 16 14.11 -14.02 -6.92
C THR A 16 13.07 -14.88 -6.18
N ASP A 17 11.80 -14.90 -6.59
CA ASP A 17 10.77 -15.80 -6.04
C ASP A 17 11.20 -17.29 -6.14
N ALA A 18 11.92 -17.67 -7.21
CA ALA A 18 12.44 -19.03 -7.38
C ALA A 18 13.67 -19.32 -6.50
N LEU A 19 14.49 -18.30 -6.21
CA LEU A 19 15.66 -18.39 -5.32
C LEU A 19 15.27 -18.44 -3.85
N MET A 20 14.13 -17.83 -3.50
CA MET A 20 13.60 -17.75 -2.14
C MET A 20 12.68 -18.93 -1.79
N ARG A 21 12.71 -20.02 -2.59
CA ARG A 21 11.94 -21.23 -2.34
C ARG A 21 12.33 -21.83 -0.99
N ALA A 22 11.47 -21.68 0.00
CA ALA A 22 11.50 -22.44 1.24
C ALA A 22 11.25 -23.91 0.89
N GLU A 23 12.33 -24.69 0.81
CA GLU A 23 12.23 -26.14 0.76
C GLU A 23 11.57 -26.60 2.07
N LEU A 24 10.40 -27.23 1.94
CA LEU A 24 9.59 -27.93 2.96
C LEU A 24 8.39 -27.14 3.55
N SER A 25 7.21 -27.60 3.14
CA SER A 25 5.86 -27.38 3.69
C SER A 25 5.04 -26.22 3.09
N PRO A 26 4.12 -26.50 2.14
CA PRO A 26 3.31 -25.51 1.43
C PRO A 26 2.20 -24.83 2.26
N GLU A 27 2.09 -25.12 3.56
CA GLU A 27 1.09 -24.51 4.47
C GLU A 27 1.69 -23.52 5.48
N ARG A 28 2.95 -23.10 5.32
CA ARG A 28 3.62 -22.22 6.28
C ARG A 28 4.22 -20.99 5.62
N ILE A 29 3.89 -19.81 6.12
CA ILE A 29 4.60 -18.57 5.77
C ILE A 29 5.83 -18.49 6.68
N SER A 30 7.02 -18.56 6.10
CA SER A 30 8.28 -18.31 6.82
C SER A 30 8.57 -16.81 6.84
N LEU A 31 8.28 -16.16 7.97
CA LEU A 31 8.76 -14.81 8.23
C LEU A 31 10.26 -14.87 8.51
N LEU A 32 11.05 -14.33 7.60
CA LEU A 32 12.49 -14.23 7.82
C LEU A 32 12.77 -13.05 8.74
N PRO A 33 13.70 -13.19 9.71
CA PRO A 33 14.07 -12.09 10.56
C PRO A 33 14.58 -10.93 9.70
N GLY A 34 13.96 -9.76 9.85
CA GLY A 34 14.59 -8.52 9.40
C GLY A 34 15.88 -8.29 10.21
N GLU A 35 16.82 -7.52 9.67
CA GLU A 35 17.90 -7.00 10.51
C GLU A 35 17.25 -6.21 11.65
N GLY A 36 17.40 -6.75 12.87
CA GLY A 36 16.75 -6.20 14.05
C GLY A 36 17.10 -4.73 14.19
N VAL A 37 16.07 -3.88 14.26
CA VAL A 37 16.23 -2.46 14.58
C VAL A 37 16.61 -2.35 16.05
N SER A 38 17.85 -2.69 16.38
CA SER A 38 18.47 -2.33 17.64
C SER A 38 18.54 -0.80 17.69
N PRO A 39 18.10 -0.15 18.78
CA PRO A 39 18.23 1.29 18.93
C PRO A 39 19.70 1.69 18.76
N GLY A 40 20.02 2.49 17.74
CA GLY A 40 21.38 2.98 17.49
C GLY A 40 22.09 2.46 16.23
N VAL A 41 21.47 1.59 15.42
CA VAL A 41 21.99 1.25 14.08
C VAL A 41 21.53 2.31 13.07
N ALA A 42 22.43 2.79 12.21
CA ALA A 42 22.09 3.67 11.10
C ALA A 42 21.03 2.99 10.21
N GLY A 43 19.82 3.58 10.12
CA GLY A 43 18.65 2.95 9.50
C GLY A 43 17.55 2.56 10.49
N ALA A 44 17.73 2.81 11.80
CA ALA A 44 16.67 2.65 12.78
C ALA A 44 15.51 3.63 12.50
N VAL A 45 14.43 3.10 11.93
CA VAL A 45 13.16 3.83 11.73
C VAL A 45 12.70 4.32 13.10
N SER A 46 12.63 5.65 13.27
CA SER A 46 12.11 6.25 14.49
C SER A 46 10.72 5.71 14.77
N ALA A 47 10.34 5.56 16.04
CA ALA A 47 8.97 5.16 16.39
C ALA A 47 7.93 6.08 15.72
N ASN A 48 8.29 7.34 15.46
CA ASN A 48 7.48 8.35 14.80
C ASN A 48 7.39 8.20 13.27
N GLU A 49 8.22 7.34 12.67
CA GLU A 49 8.26 7.07 11.23
C GLU A 49 7.57 5.74 10.88
N ARG A 50 7.17 4.92 11.86
CA ARG A 50 6.60 3.59 11.60
C ARG A 50 5.15 3.67 11.12
N ILE A 51 4.96 3.44 9.84
CA ILE A 51 3.67 3.29 9.16
C ILE A 51 3.51 1.83 8.73
N ARG A 52 2.39 1.21 9.11
CA ARG A 52 2.13 -0.20 8.77
C ARG A 52 1.53 -0.29 7.37
N ILE A 53 2.13 -1.06 6.48
CA ILE A 53 1.46 -1.48 5.25
C ILE A 53 0.66 -2.73 5.59
N MET A 54 -0.66 -2.63 5.50
CA MET A 54 -1.56 -3.71 5.83
C MET A 54 -2.39 -4.14 4.63
N TRP A 55 -2.42 -5.45 4.43
CA TRP A 55 -3.30 -6.09 3.47
C TRP A 55 -4.12 -7.16 4.17
N GLY A 56 -5.45 -7.13 4.03
CA GLY A 56 -6.31 -8.28 4.32
C GLY A 56 -7.52 -7.99 5.19
N GLN A 57 -8.26 -9.05 5.50
CA GLN A 57 -9.46 -9.03 6.35
C GLN A 57 -9.19 -8.39 7.74
N ASP A 58 -7.96 -8.48 8.23
CA ASP A 58 -7.58 -7.94 9.53
C ASP A 58 -7.49 -6.41 9.57
N LEU A 59 -7.34 -5.74 8.41
CA LEU A 59 -7.32 -4.27 8.39
C LEU A 59 -8.65 -3.69 8.90
N LEU A 60 -9.78 -4.19 8.41
CA LEU A 60 -11.10 -3.67 8.80
C LEU A 60 -11.35 -3.87 10.30
N ARG A 61 -10.92 -5.02 10.84
CA ARG A 61 -11.01 -5.31 12.27
C ARG A 61 -10.13 -4.38 13.10
N ASP A 62 -8.86 -4.21 12.71
CA ASP A 62 -7.96 -3.30 13.41
C ASP A 62 -8.46 -1.84 13.38
N VAL A 63 -9.15 -1.46 12.31
CA VAL A 63 -9.80 -0.15 12.17
C VAL A 63 -10.96 -0.01 13.14
N LEU A 64 -11.83 -1.02 13.25
CA LEU A 64 -12.90 -1.06 14.26
C LEU A 64 -12.33 -1.00 15.69
N ASP A 65 -11.22 -1.68 15.93
CA ASP A 65 -10.51 -1.70 17.22
C ASP A 65 -9.78 -0.37 17.51
N GLY A 66 -9.84 0.62 16.59
CA GLY A 66 -9.24 1.95 16.78
C GLY A 66 -7.71 1.95 16.74
N ARG A 67 -7.08 0.92 16.18
CA ARG A 67 -5.61 0.78 16.12
C ARG A 67 -4.95 1.73 15.13
N TYR A 68 -5.72 2.25 14.19
CA TYR A 68 -5.28 3.22 13.19
C TYR A 68 -6.12 4.49 13.25
N ARG A 69 -5.45 5.65 13.22
CA ARG A 69 -6.11 6.96 13.08
C ARG A 69 -6.06 7.52 11.67
N ALA A 70 -5.22 6.95 10.80
CA ALA A 70 -5.31 7.23 9.38
C ALA A 70 -5.10 5.98 8.52
N ILE A 71 -5.78 5.97 7.36
CA ILE A 71 -5.61 4.96 6.32
C ILE A 71 -5.33 5.63 4.98
N VAL A 72 -4.34 5.10 4.27
CA VAL A 72 -4.07 5.44 2.88
C VAL A 72 -4.74 4.43 1.96
N CYS A 73 -5.51 4.90 0.98
CA CYS A 73 -6.09 4.03 -0.06
C CYS A 73 -6.27 4.76 -1.40
N GLY A 74 -6.33 4.01 -2.49
CA GLY A 74 -6.67 4.58 -3.80
C GLY A 74 -8.14 4.97 -3.89
N VAL A 75 -8.42 6.09 -4.56
CA VAL A 75 -9.76 6.58 -4.92
C VAL A 75 -9.77 7.04 -6.38
N ASN A 76 -10.91 6.95 -7.05
CA ASN A 76 -11.08 7.44 -8.43
C ASN A 76 -12.35 8.30 -8.56
N ASP A 77 -12.52 8.95 -9.70
CA ASP A 77 -13.61 9.87 -10.01
C ASP A 77 -14.80 9.21 -10.75
N HIS A 78 -14.75 7.90 -10.98
CA HIS A 78 -15.74 7.17 -11.77
C HIS A 78 -16.65 6.28 -10.90
N ASP A 79 -16.05 5.34 -10.17
CA ASP A 79 -16.77 4.39 -9.31
C ASP A 79 -15.84 3.83 -8.22
N ASN A 80 -16.17 4.13 -6.96
CA ASN A 80 -15.48 3.59 -5.79
C ASN A 80 -16.26 2.50 -5.05
N SER A 81 -17.47 2.12 -5.51
CA SER A 81 -18.37 1.17 -4.83
C SER A 81 -17.79 -0.23 -4.63
N ARG A 82 -16.80 -0.60 -5.44
CA ARG A 82 -16.12 -1.91 -5.36
C ARG A 82 -14.72 -1.82 -4.78
N GLY A 83 -14.29 -0.64 -4.35
CA GLY A 83 -13.00 -0.41 -3.73
C GLY A 83 -13.04 -0.62 -2.21
N VAL A 84 -11.86 -0.75 -1.61
CA VAL A 84 -11.71 -0.81 -0.14
C VAL A 84 -12.27 0.44 0.54
N ILE A 85 -12.24 1.59 -0.13
CA ILE A 85 -12.82 2.83 0.38
C ILE A 85 -14.33 2.71 0.64
N SER A 86 -15.08 1.96 -0.17
CA SER A 86 -16.51 1.70 0.09
C SER A 86 -16.70 0.98 1.42
N GLN A 87 -15.89 -0.06 1.64
CA GLN A 87 -15.94 -0.84 2.87
C GLN A 87 -15.56 0.02 4.08
N LEU A 88 -14.54 0.89 3.96
CA LEU A 88 -14.11 1.78 5.05
C LEU A 88 -15.16 2.81 5.44
N VAL A 89 -15.82 3.46 4.47
CA VAL A 89 -16.86 4.45 4.77
C VAL A 89 -18.15 3.81 5.26
N GLU A 90 -18.47 2.59 4.80
CA GLU A 90 -19.63 1.83 5.28
C GLU A 90 -19.43 1.28 6.70
N LEU A 91 -18.19 1.05 7.11
CA LEU A 91 -17.82 0.56 8.44
C LEU A 91 -18.01 1.59 9.55
N VAL A 92 -17.79 2.88 9.23
CA VAL A 92 -17.87 3.98 10.20
C VAL A 92 -19.24 4.65 10.09
N HIS A 93 -20.25 4.04 10.71
CA HIS A 93 -21.65 4.48 10.60
C HIS A 93 -21.94 5.89 11.14
N THR A 94 -21.04 6.49 11.93
CA THR A 94 -21.19 7.89 12.38
C THR A 94 -20.86 8.89 11.28
N SER A 95 -20.12 8.47 10.26
CA SER A 95 -19.67 9.35 9.19
C SER A 95 -20.79 9.73 8.23
N GLN A 96 -20.75 10.97 7.74
CA GLN A 96 -21.60 11.42 6.63
C GLN A 96 -21.10 10.93 5.27
N TRP A 97 -19.92 10.31 5.21
CA TRP A 97 -19.35 9.81 3.97
C TRP A 97 -20.01 8.49 3.55
N THR A 98 -20.30 8.41 2.26
CA THR A 98 -20.76 7.21 1.60
C THR A 98 -19.88 6.98 0.38
N SER A 99 -19.88 5.76 -0.15
CA SER A 99 -19.13 5.46 -1.36
C SER A 99 -19.49 6.38 -2.55
N LYS A 100 -20.78 6.76 -2.62
CA LYS A 100 -21.28 7.72 -3.62
C LYS A 100 -20.73 9.12 -3.37
N SER A 101 -20.75 9.63 -2.13
CA SER A 101 -20.24 10.97 -1.84
C SER A 101 -18.73 11.07 -2.00
N VAL A 102 -17.97 9.99 -1.72
CA VAL A 102 -16.53 9.91 -2.04
C VAL A 102 -16.31 10.07 -3.54
N THR A 103 -17.07 9.35 -4.37
CA THR A 103 -16.95 9.41 -5.83
C THR A 103 -17.30 10.80 -6.36
N SER A 104 -18.41 11.38 -5.88
CA SER A 104 -18.81 12.75 -6.24
C SER A 104 -17.77 13.79 -5.83
N TYR A 105 -17.18 13.64 -4.63
CA TYR A 105 -16.12 14.52 -4.15
C TYR A 105 -14.86 14.42 -5.00
N ALA A 106 -14.42 13.20 -5.32
CA ALA A 106 -13.28 12.96 -6.21
C ALA A 106 -13.48 13.60 -7.59
N LYS A 107 -14.68 13.45 -8.17
CA LYS A 107 -15.06 14.05 -9.45
C LYS A 107 -15.03 15.58 -9.39
N MET A 108 -15.71 16.18 -8.41
CA MET A 108 -15.73 17.63 -8.22
C MET A 108 -14.32 18.20 -8.03
N PHE A 109 -13.48 17.50 -7.27
CA PHE A 109 -12.09 17.91 -7.04
C PHE A 109 -11.29 17.88 -8.35
N GLN A 110 -11.37 16.78 -9.12
CA GLN A 110 -10.70 16.70 -10.42
C GLN A 110 -11.14 17.81 -11.38
N GLU A 111 -12.45 18.07 -11.45
CA GLU A 111 -13.01 19.14 -12.29
C GLU A 111 -12.50 20.52 -11.86
N SER A 112 -12.43 20.78 -10.55
CA SER A 112 -12.00 22.07 -9.99
C SER A 112 -10.51 22.35 -10.20
N VAL A 113 -9.67 21.32 -10.09
CA VAL A 113 -8.21 21.49 -10.25
C VAL A 113 -7.80 21.57 -11.72
N SER A 114 -8.58 20.96 -12.62
CA SER A 114 -8.41 21.13 -14.08
C SER A 114 -8.39 22.60 -14.52
N ILE A 115 -9.05 23.48 -13.75
CA ILE A 115 -9.19 24.91 -14.04
C ILE A 115 -7.98 25.72 -13.55
N HIS A 116 -7.32 25.31 -12.47
CA HIS A 116 -6.32 26.11 -11.76
C HIS A 116 -4.88 25.57 -11.89
N ALA A 117 -4.70 24.31 -12.30
CA ALA A 117 -3.40 23.65 -12.27
C ALA A 117 -3.18 22.70 -13.46
N ALA A 118 -3.46 23.13 -14.68
CA ALA A 118 -3.32 22.33 -15.91
C ALA A 118 -1.89 21.77 -16.17
N ARG A 119 -0.88 22.20 -15.40
CA ARG A 119 0.50 21.71 -15.48
C ARG A 119 0.89 20.78 -14.33
N ASP A 120 0.06 20.67 -13.31
CA ASP A 120 0.39 19.91 -12.11
C ASP A 120 0.01 18.43 -12.33
N LYS A 121 1.04 17.61 -12.44
CA LYS A 121 0.94 16.15 -12.68
C LYS A 121 0.99 15.37 -11.36
N GLU A 122 0.80 16.04 -10.22
CA GLU A 122 0.78 15.36 -8.93
C GLU A 122 -0.54 14.62 -8.74
N PRO A 123 -0.50 13.34 -8.33
CA PRO A 123 -1.71 12.66 -7.88
C PRO A 123 -2.12 13.29 -6.55
N TYR A 124 -3.33 13.83 -6.56
CA TYR A 124 -3.87 14.54 -5.40
C TYR A 124 -4.21 13.58 -4.27
N VAL A 125 -4.08 14.08 -3.04
CA VAL A 125 -4.46 13.33 -1.83
C VAL A 125 -5.72 13.98 -1.26
N LEU A 126 -6.84 13.26 -1.35
CA LEU A 126 -8.12 13.68 -0.78
C LEU A 126 -8.15 13.34 0.71
N LYS A 127 -8.48 14.33 1.55
CA LYS A 127 -8.74 14.11 2.97
C LYS A 127 -10.22 13.80 3.15
N ILE A 128 -10.53 12.60 3.63
CA ILE A 128 -11.89 12.15 3.92
C ILE A 128 -11.94 11.86 5.42
N ASP A 129 -12.62 12.72 6.17
CA ASP A 129 -12.71 12.61 7.63
C ASP A 129 -13.96 11.80 8.03
N LEU A 130 -13.74 10.66 8.68
CA LEU A 130 -14.78 9.78 9.20
C LEU A 130 -14.92 9.92 10.73
N ASP A 131 -14.67 11.11 11.29
CA ASP A 131 -14.70 11.44 12.72
C ASP A 131 -13.55 10.80 13.51
N SER A 132 -13.59 9.47 13.69
CA SER A 132 -12.56 8.73 14.41
C SER A 132 -11.39 8.32 13.52
N LEU A 133 -11.56 8.38 12.19
CA LEU A 133 -10.59 7.88 11.22
C LEU A 133 -10.40 8.88 10.08
N LEU A 134 -9.15 9.22 9.79
CA LEU A 134 -8.80 10.01 8.61
C LEU A 134 -8.44 9.08 7.44
N ILE A 135 -9.11 9.23 6.31
CA ILE A 135 -8.68 8.61 5.07
C ILE A 135 -7.88 9.60 4.24
N LEU A 136 -6.69 9.18 3.82
CA LEU A 136 -5.84 9.84 2.83
C LEU A 136 -6.02 9.11 1.50
N GLY A 137 -6.99 9.57 0.72
CA GLY A 137 -7.37 9.00 -0.56
C GLY A 137 -6.42 9.45 -1.67
N LEU A 138 -5.54 8.57 -2.15
CA LEU A 138 -4.72 8.84 -3.32
C LEU A 138 -5.62 8.84 -4.56
N LEU A 139 -5.78 9.99 -5.21
CA LEU A 139 -6.67 10.17 -6.35
C LEU A 139 -6.03 9.72 -7.66
N ARG A 140 -6.68 8.79 -8.35
CA ARG A 140 -6.25 8.32 -9.67
C ARG A 140 -6.19 9.49 -10.65
N PRO A 141 -5.08 9.68 -11.39
CA PRO A 141 -4.97 10.78 -12.33
C PRO A 141 -6.10 10.78 -13.36
N LYS A 142 -6.54 11.98 -13.75
CA LYS A 142 -7.62 12.18 -14.73
C LYS A 142 -7.34 11.47 -16.04
N GLY A 143 -8.35 10.78 -16.58
CA GLY A 143 -8.25 10.08 -17.86
C GLY A 143 -7.37 8.83 -17.85
N LYS A 144 -6.88 8.39 -16.69
CA LYS A 144 -6.19 7.10 -16.54
C LYS A 144 -7.09 6.05 -15.91
N ASP A 145 -6.94 4.80 -16.35
CA ASP A 145 -7.64 3.64 -15.78
C ASP A 145 -6.89 2.96 -14.62
N HIS A 146 -5.64 3.34 -14.41
CA HIS A 146 -4.74 2.77 -13.40
C HIS A 146 -3.81 3.84 -12.82
N PHE A 147 -3.24 3.55 -11.66
CA PHE A 147 -2.06 4.24 -11.13
C PHE A 147 -0.79 3.71 -11.78
N THR A 148 0.21 4.56 -11.92
CA THR A 148 1.58 4.12 -12.19
C THR A 148 2.42 4.09 -10.92
N THR A 149 3.60 3.47 -10.95
CA THR A 149 4.59 3.57 -9.86
C THR A 149 5.06 5.00 -9.62
N GLU A 150 5.08 5.85 -10.65
CA GLU A 150 5.37 7.27 -10.51
C GLU A 150 4.23 8.01 -9.79
N ASP A 151 2.97 7.72 -10.13
CA ASP A 151 1.82 8.26 -9.42
C ASP A 151 1.88 7.84 -7.93
N LEU A 152 2.19 6.57 -7.67
CA LEU A 152 2.36 6.05 -6.32
C LEU A 152 3.48 6.78 -5.56
N PHE A 153 4.66 6.93 -6.17
CA PHE A 153 5.80 7.64 -5.57
C PHE A 153 5.43 9.07 -5.14
N ARG A 154 4.83 9.84 -6.06
CA ARG A 154 4.45 11.24 -5.81
C ARG A 154 3.37 11.32 -4.72
N GLY A 155 2.37 10.45 -4.80
CA GLY A 155 1.29 10.34 -3.82
C GLY A 155 1.80 10.08 -2.41
N PHE A 156 2.68 9.08 -2.26
CA PHE A 156 3.28 8.74 -0.99
C PHE A 156 4.27 9.79 -0.49
N THR A 157 4.90 10.57 -1.38
CA THR A 157 5.73 11.71 -1.00
C THR A 157 4.87 12.79 -0.33
N THR A 158 3.73 13.12 -0.95
CA THR A 158 2.77 14.08 -0.39
C THR A 158 2.18 13.57 0.91
N ILE A 159 1.78 12.30 0.97
CA ILE A 159 1.27 11.66 2.19
C ILE A 159 2.34 11.67 3.28
N SER A 160 3.60 11.37 2.99
CA SER A 160 4.65 11.34 4.01
C SER A 160 4.89 12.73 4.61
N LYS A 161 4.80 13.81 3.82
CA LYS A 161 4.78 15.20 4.34
C LYS A 161 3.50 15.51 5.12
N MET A 162 2.36 15.07 4.57
CA MET A 162 1.07 14.85 5.24
C MET A 162 1.23 14.37 6.69
N LEU A 163 2.10 13.36 6.75
CA LEU A 163 2.40 12.51 7.86
C LEU A 163 3.75 12.84 8.55
N SER A 164 4.37 13.99 8.35
CA SER A 164 5.46 14.46 9.22
C SER A 164 4.93 15.42 10.28
N ASP A 165 3.94 16.25 9.90
CA ASP A 165 3.60 17.47 10.64
C ASP A 165 2.59 17.27 11.79
N ARG A 166 2.37 16.03 12.23
CA ARG A 166 1.43 15.68 13.32
C ARG A 166 2.22 15.02 14.43
N ARG A 167 2.09 15.54 15.65
CA ARG A 167 2.85 15.05 16.81
C ARG A 167 2.14 13.92 17.56
N ASP A 168 0.81 13.82 17.44
CA ASP A 168 -0.02 12.81 18.12
C ASP A 168 -0.29 11.58 17.23
N ARG A 169 0.78 10.95 16.73
CA ARG A 169 0.65 9.86 15.75
C ARG A 169 0.39 8.52 16.43
N LEU A 170 -0.88 8.13 16.43
CA LEU A 170 -1.20 6.69 16.37
C LEU A 170 -0.78 6.13 15.00
N PRO A 171 -0.54 4.81 14.89
CA PRO A 171 -0.10 4.18 13.65
C PRO A 171 -1.00 4.54 12.47
N VAL A 172 -0.37 4.71 11.30
CA VAL A 172 -1.07 4.83 10.02
C VAL A 172 -1.02 3.50 9.31
N ALA A 173 -2.09 3.16 8.61
CA ALA A 173 -2.13 1.99 7.73
C ALA A 173 -2.16 2.43 6.26
N SER A 174 -1.53 1.67 5.36
CA SER A 174 -1.83 1.74 3.93
C SER A 174 -2.45 0.44 3.48
N VAL A 175 -3.55 0.53 2.73
CA VAL A 175 -4.04 -0.61 1.93
C VAL A 175 -3.02 -0.89 0.82
N SER A 176 -3.10 -2.08 0.26
CA SER A 176 -2.31 -2.37 -0.92
C SER A 176 -2.97 -1.94 -2.22
N PHE A 177 -2.12 -1.63 -3.19
CA PHE A 177 -2.47 -1.25 -4.55
C PHE A 177 -2.30 -2.40 -5.57
N LEU A 178 -1.70 -3.53 -5.17
CA LEU A 178 -1.64 -4.73 -6.03
C LEU A 178 -3.00 -5.44 -6.02
N ASN A 179 -3.29 -6.24 -7.04
CA ASN A 179 -4.57 -6.92 -7.32
C ASN A 179 -5.82 -6.02 -7.16
N ALA A 180 -5.65 -4.70 -7.13
CA ALA A 180 -6.72 -3.78 -6.81
C ALA A 180 -7.67 -3.69 -8.01
N ARG A 181 -8.93 -4.07 -7.83
CA ARG A 181 -9.91 -4.11 -8.94
C ARG A 181 -10.30 -2.71 -9.42
N ALA A 182 -10.61 -1.80 -8.48
CA ALA A 182 -11.06 -0.45 -8.80
C ALA A 182 -9.90 0.51 -9.15
N ASN A 183 -8.75 0.30 -8.52
CA ASN A 183 -7.60 1.18 -8.55
C ASN A 183 -6.33 0.40 -8.86
N ARG A 184 -6.29 -0.20 -10.05
CA ARG A 184 -5.15 -1.01 -10.52
C ARG A 184 -3.84 -0.22 -10.47
N LEU A 185 -2.74 -0.91 -10.23
CA LEU A 185 -1.39 -0.37 -10.32
C LEU A 185 -0.65 -1.04 -11.48
N GLN A 186 0.00 -0.23 -12.32
CA GLN A 186 0.85 -0.73 -13.41
C GLN A 186 2.27 -0.17 -13.30
N GLY A 187 3.24 -1.03 -13.56
CA GLY A 187 4.64 -0.69 -13.71
C GLY A 187 4.95 -0.15 -15.10
N ALA A 188 6.22 0.19 -15.33
CA ALA A 188 6.70 0.71 -16.61
C ALA A 188 6.55 -0.28 -17.78
N ASP A 189 6.44 -1.58 -17.48
CA ASP A 189 6.22 -2.66 -18.45
C ASP A 189 4.73 -2.88 -18.78
N GLY A 190 3.83 -2.04 -18.25
CA GLY A 190 2.38 -2.16 -18.41
C GLY A 190 1.75 -3.32 -17.61
N LYS A 191 2.54 -4.04 -16.80
CA LYS A 191 2.07 -5.13 -15.94
C LYS A 191 1.94 -4.64 -14.51
N GLU A 192 1.23 -5.41 -13.67
CA GLU A 192 1.22 -5.12 -12.24
C GLU A 192 2.64 -5.33 -11.65
N PRO A 193 3.20 -4.35 -10.91
CA PRO A 193 4.55 -4.46 -10.38
C PRO A 193 4.65 -5.55 -9.30
N SER A 194 5.88 -5.96 -8.98
CA SER A 194 6.12 -6.84 -7.84
C SER A 194 5.82 -6.11 -6.52
N PHE A 195 5.63 -6.89 -5.46
CA PHE A 195 5.51 -6.35 -4.11
C PHE A 195 6.75 -5.55 -3.70
N GLU A 196 7.94 -6.06 -3.98
CA GLU A 196 9.19 -5.34 -3.74
C GLU A 196 9.24 -4.00 -4.46
N THR A 197 8.82 -3.93 -5.73
CA THR A 197 8.78 -2.66 -6.47
C THR A 197 7.86 -1.65 -5.78
N VAL A 198 6.68 -2.08 -5.31
CA VAL A 198 5.76 -1.22 -4.55
C VAL A 198 6.41 -0.73 -3.25
N LEU A 199 7.01 -1.63 -2.47
CA LEU A 199 7.69 -1.28 -1.22
C LEU A 199 8.85 -0.32 -1.44
N ARG A 200 9.68 -0.57 -2.46
CA ARG A 200 10.78 0.32 -2.88
C ARG A 200 10.27 1.71 -3.26
N THR A 201 9.20 1.77 -4.05
CA THR A 201 8.56 3.03 -4.44
C THR A 201 8.08 3.82 -3.22
N MET A 202 7.37 3.17 -2.30
CA MET A 202 6.87 3.81 -1.07
C MET A 202 8.03 4.24 -0.15
N TYR A 203 9.05 3.39 0.01
CA TYR A 203 10.23 3.70 0.80
C TYR A 203 10.99 4.90 0.25
N ASN A 204 11.22 4.95 -1.06
CA ASN A 204 11.90 6.09 -1.67
C ASN A 204 11.07 7.38 -1.55
N ALA A 205 9.75 7.27 -1.42
CA ALA A 205 8.84 8.40 -1.17
C ALA A 205 8.82 8.87 0.30
N GLY A 206 9.66 8.29 1.17
CA GLY A 206 9.74 8.63 2.60
C GLY A 206 8.83 7.82 3.50
N PHE A 207 8.05 6.88 2.95
CA PHE A 207 7.20 6.00 3.75
C PHE A 207 8.06 4.94 4.46
N ARG A 208 7.81 4.67 5.74
CA ARG A 208 8.58 3.70 6.54
C ARG A 208 7.63 2.85 7.35
N GLY A 209 8.06 1.66 7.76
CA GLY A 209 7.39 0.82 8.76
C GLY A 209 7.16 -0.63 8.32
N ASP A 210 6.38 -1.35 9.12
CA ASP A 210 6.21 -2.80 8.99
C ASP A 210 5.31 -3.15 7.81
N VAL A 211 5.60 -4.28 7.18
CA VAL A 211 4.92 -4.76 5.99
C VAL A 211 4.28 -6.10 6.29
N TYR A 212 2.95 -6.17 6.15
CA TYR A 212 2.20 -7.41 6.30
C TYR A 212 1.79 -7.94 4.94
N THR A 213 2.08 -9.22 4.70
CA THR A 213 1.76 -9.91 3.45
C THR A 213 0.25 -10.08 3.26
N ALA A 214 -0.22 -9.88 2.03
CA ALA A 214 -1.59 -10.15 1.63
C ALA A 214 -2.00 -11.62 1.85
N PRO A 215 -3.29 -11.92 2.11
CA PRO A 215 -3.77 -13.30 2.09
C PRO A 215 -3.49 -14.06 0.79
N SER A 216 -3.48 -13.37 -0.36
CA SER A 216 -3.08 -13.99 -1.64
C SER A 216 -1.59 -14.33 -1.70
N MET A 217 -0.74 -13.64 -0.94
CA MET A 217 0.68 -14.00 -0.81
C MET A 217 0.86 -15.21 0.12
N TRP A 218 -0.15 -15.58 0.92
CA TRP A 218 -0.09 -16.77 1.75
C TRP A 218 -0.12 -18.05 0.91
N THR A 219 -0.66 -18.01 -0.32
CA THR A 219 -0.56 -19.14 -1.27
C THR A 219 0.86 -19.34 -1.79
N LEU A 220 1.75 -18.36 -1.58
CA LEU A 220 3.18 -18.45 -1.83
C LEU A 220 3.94 -18.84 -0.55
N ALA A 221 3.34 -19.70 0.29
CA ALA A 221 3.94 -20.21 1.54
C ALA A 221 5.38 -20.73 1.35
N HIS A 222 5.66 -21.30 0.17
CA HIS A 222 6.98 -21.75 -0.22
C HIS A 222 7.98 -20.62 -0.50
N VAL A 223 7.66 -19.34 -0.31
CA VAL A 223 8.57 -18.20 -0.51
C VAL A 223 8.71 -17.45 0.82
N GLY A 224 9.93 -17.30 1.33
CA GLY A 224 10.18 -16.52 2.54
C GLY A 224 9.87 -15.03 2.32
N VAL A 225 9.28 -14.36 3.32
CA VAL A 225 8.98 -12.91 3.24
C VAL A 225 9.55 -12.18 4.45
N PHE A 226 10.04 -10.95 4.23
CA PHE A 226 10.53 -10.09 5.30
C PHE A 226 9.44 -9.11 5.77
N PRO A 227 9.30 -8.88 7.09
CA PRO A 227 8.25 -8.03 7.66
C PRO A 227 8.56 -6.52 7.56
N SER A 228 9.65 -6.14 6.91
CA SER A 228 10.08 -4.75 6.76
C SER A 228 10.87 -4.54 5.47
N TYR A 229 10.82 -3.32 4.93
CA TYR A 229 11.65 -2.88 3.81
C TYR A 229 12.56 -1.72 4.27
N PRO A 230 13.84 -1.63 3.86
CA PRO A 230 14.53 -2.47 2.87
C PRO A 230 14.74 -3.91 3.35
N PHE A 231 14.78 -4.85 2.40
CA PHE A 231 15.12 -6.23 2.70
C PHE A 231 16.61 -6.35 3.08
N PRO A 232 17.00 -7.38 3.87
CA PRO A 232 18.40 -7.56 4.25
C PRO A 232 19.34 -7.68 3.06
N ALA A 233 20.59 -7.24 3.22
CA ALA A 233 21.61 -7.26 2.16
C ALA A 233 21.88 -8.68 1.59
N GLY A 234 21.50 -9.72 2.33
CA GLY A 234 21.50 -11.10 1.83
C GLY A 234 20.68 -11.31 0.56
N VAL A 235 19.54 -10.63 0.40
CA VAL A 235 18.68 -10.75 -0.79
C VAL A 235 19.40 -10.26 -2.05
N SER A 236 20.07 -9.10 -1.97
CA SER A 236 20.86 -8.58 -3.09
C SER A 236 22.04 -9.50 -3.42
N ARG A 237 22.75 -10.01 -2.42
CA ARG A 237 23.84 -10.97 -2.60
C ARG A 237 23.38 -12.28 -3.26
N MET A 238 22.19 -12.77 -2.93
CA MET A 238 21.62 -13.96 -3.58
C MET A 238 21.32 -13.72 -5.07
N ARG A 239 20.92 -12.50 -5.46
CA ARG A 239 20.68 -12.14 -6.86
C ARG A 239 21.94 -12.04 -7.70
N GLU A 240 23.01 -11.57 -7.09
CA GLU A 240 24.32 -11.42 -7.75
C GLU A 240 24.96 -12.80 -8.02
N GLY A 241 24.44 -13.87 -7.41
CA GLY A 241 24.99 -15.22 -7.47
C GLY A 241 26.16 -15.36 -6.51
N SER A 242 26.22 -16.49 -5.79
CA SER A 242 27.43 -16.87 -5.07
C SER A 242 28.57 -17.02 -6.08
N SER A 243 29.53 -16.08 -6.05
CA SER A 243 30.82 -16.26 -6.73
C SER A 243 31.64 -17.33 -6.02
#